data_AF-A0A356EBD7-F1
#
_entry.id   AF-A0A356EBD7-F1
#
_cell.length_a   1.000
_cell.length_b   1.000
_cell.length_c   1.000
_cell.angle_alpha   90.00
_cell.angle_beta   90.00
_cell.angle_gamma   90.00
#
_symmetry.space_group_name_H-M   'P 1'
#
loop_
_entity.id
_entity.type
_entity.pdbx_description
1 polymer ?
#
loop_
_entity_poly.entity_id
_entity_poly.type
_entity_poly.pdbx_seq_one_letter_code
_entity_poly.pdbx_strand_id
1 'polypeptide(L)'
;MIKKIAVLTSGGDAPGMNAAIRGVVRAALSEGLEVYGIYDGYQGLYNNKIKQLTRYSVSDMINRGGTFLGSARFSDFKKPEVRAKCAEILRSHNIDALVVIGGDGSYMGAKLLTEEHGFPCVGLPGTIDNDVAGTDYTIGYQTALETAVEAIDRLRDTSSSH
;
A
#
# COMPACT_ATOMS: atom_id res chain seq x y z
N MET A 1 -1.52 3.18 23.92
CA MET A 1 -0.15 2.88 23.44
C MET A 1 -0.31 1.89 22.29
N ILE A 2 0.27 2.18 21.12
CA ILE A 2 0.17 1.34 19.93
C ILE A 2 0.90 0.01 20.18
N LYS A 3 0.24 -1.12 19.92
CA LYS A 3 0.78 -2.48 20.03
C LYS A 3 0.63 -3.27 18.73
N LYS A 4 -0.45 -3.04 17.98
CA LYS A 4 -0.70 -3.72 16.70
C LYS A 4 -0.93 -2.72 15.60
N ILE A 5 -0.26 -2.92 14.47
CA ILE A 5 -0.49 -2.11 13.27
C ILE A 5 -0.93 -2.99 12.11
N ALA A 6 -1.64 -2.41 11.16
CA ALA A 6 -1.93 -3.05 9.89
C ALA A 6 -1.28 -2.30 8.72
N VAL A 7 -1.02 -3.01 7.63
CA VAL A 7 -0.53 -2.45 6.37
C VAL A 7 -1.39 -2.95 5.21
N LEU A 8 -1.71 -2.04 4.29
CA LEU A 8 -2.44 -2.35 3.06
C LEU A 8 -1.86 -1.61 1.87
N THR A 9 -2.04 -2.18 0.69
CA THR A 9 -1.80 -1.53 -0.61
C THR A 9 -3.12 -1.24 -1.30
N SER A 10 -3.29 -0.05 -1.85
CA SER A 10 -4.51 0.37 -2.53
C SER A 10 -4.20 1.23 -3.75
N GLY A 11 -5.04 1.14 -4.79
CA GLY A 11 -4.82 1.82 -6.07
C GLY A 11 -4.20 0.91 -7.14
N GLY A 12 -3.63 1.51 -8.19
CA GLY A 12 -2.78 0.76 -9.13
C GLY A 12 -1.52 0.28 -8.42
N ASP A 13 -1.04 -0.92 -8.74
CA ASP A 13 0.21 -1.40 -8.17
C ASP A 13 1.41 -0.67 -8.79
N ALA A 14 2.50 -0.58 -8.02
CA ALA A 14 3.73 0.05 -8.45
C ALA A 14 4.93 -0.81 -8.02
N PRO A 15 5.99 -0.92 -8.86
CA PRO A 15 7.21 -1.61 -8.46
C PRO A 15 7.78 -1.02 -7.16
N GLY A 16 8.10 -1.89 -6.21
CA GLY A 16 8.60 -1.49 -4.88
C GLY A 16 7.55 -1.48 -3.76
N MET A 17 6.26 -1.67 -4.04
CA MET A 17 5.25 -1.83 -2.98
C MET A 17 5.57 -2.99 -2.03
N ASN A 18 6.04 -4.13 -2.54
CA ASN A 18 6.53 -5.25 -1.72
C ASN A 18 7.72 -4.86 -0.82
N ALA A 19 8.64 -4.04 -1.32
CA ALA A 19 9.76 -3.53 -0.53
C ALA A 19 9.29 -2.59 0.58
N ALA A 20 8.29 -1.74 0.31
CA ALA A 20 7.66 -0.88 1.30
C ALA A 20 6.95 -1.69 2.40
N ILE A 21 6.12 -2.68 2.03
CA ILE A 21 5.48 -3.59 3.01
C ILE A 21 6.54 -4.28 3.88
N ARG A 22 7.61 -4.78 3.26
CA ARG A 22 8.74 -5.40 3.99
C ARG A 22 9.39 -4.42 4.97
N GLY A 23 9.59 -3.16 4.57
CA GLY A 23 10.12 -2.10 5.42
C GLY A 23 9.26 -1.87 6.65
N VAL A 24 7.95 -1.68 6.45
CA VAL A 24 6.96 -1.52 7.52
C VAL A 24 6.98 -2.70 8.48
N VAL A 25 6.87 -3.93 7.96
CA VAL A 25 6.85 -5.15 8.77
C VAL A 25 8.12 -5.28 9.60
N ARG A 26 9.30 -5.08 9.00
CA ARG A 26 10.57 -5.22 9.72
C ARG A 26 10.78 -4.16 10.79
N ALA A 27 10.45 -2.90 10.50
CA ALA A 27 10.58 -1.80 11.46
C ALA A 27 9.61 -1.98 12.64
N ALA A 28 8.36 -2.35 12.37
CA ALA A 28 7.39 -2.57 13.43
C ALA A 28 7.77 -3.76 14.33
N LEU A 29 8.25 -4.86 13.74
CA LEU A 29 8.73 -6.01 14.52
C LEU A 29 9.95 -5.68 15.38
N SER A 30 10.86 -4.80 14.93
CA SER A 30 12.01 -4.39 15.75
C SER A 30 11.61 -3.52 16.95
N GLU A 31 10.50 -2.81 16.85
CA GLU A 31 9.89 -2.05 17.97
C GLU A 31 8.96 -2.92 18.85
N GLY A 32 8.90 -4.23 18.61
CA GLY A 32 8.06 -5.16 19.38
C GLY A 32 6.56 -5.07 19.08
N LEU A 33 6.18 -4.45 17.96
CA LEU A 33 4.78 -4.37 17.51
C LEU A 33 4.37 -5.64 16.74
N GLU A 34 3.09 -6.00 16.84
CA GLU A 34 2.50 -7.00 15.96
C GLU A 34 2.02 -6.35 14.65
N VAL A 35 2.20 -7.05 13.52
CA VAL A 35 1.86 -6.51 12.20
C VAL A 35 0.87 -7.40 11.49
N TYR A 36 -0.15 -6.78 10.89
CA TYR A 36 -1.17 -7.45 10.10
C TYR A 36 -1.18 -6.92 8.66
N GLY A 37 -1.24 -7.83 7.69
CA GLY A 37 -1.43 -7.51 6.29
C GLY A 37 -2.91 -7.60 5.94
N ILE A 38 -3.43 -6.55 5.31
CA ILE A 38 -4.79 -6.54 4.78
C ILE A 38 -4.69 -6.80 3.28
N TYR A 39 -5.32 -7.87 2.82
CA TYR A 39 -5.34 -8.22 1.41
C TYR A 39 -6.29 -7.31 0.62
N ASP A 40 -6.08 -7.16 -0.68
CA ASP A 40 -6.99 -6.45 -1.61
C ASP A 40 -7.37 -5.02 -1.16
N GLY A 41 -6.44 -4.34 -0.48
CA GLY A 41 -6.61 -2.97 0.03
C GLY A 41 -7.86 -2.78 0.90
N TYR A 42 -8.57 -1.67 0.69
CA TYR A 42 -9.79 -1.37 1.43
C TYR A 42 -10.93 -2.39 1.22
N GLN A 43 -10.94 -3.08 0.07
CA GLN A 43 -11.94 -4.12 -0.18
C GLN A 43 -11.73 -5.31 0.74
N GLY A 44 -10.49 -5.77 0.91
CA GLY A 44 -10.23 -6.86 1.85
C GLY A 44 -10.33 -6.42 3.30
N LEU A 45 -10.10 -5.14 3.63
CA LEU A 45 -10.47 -4.60 4.95
C LEU A 45 -11.96 -4.79 5.21
N TYR A 46 -12.82 -4.35 4.29
CA TYR A 46 -14.27 -4.50 4.40
C TYR A 46 -14.73 -5.97 4.48
N ASN A 47 -14.00 -6.86 3.81
CA ASN A 47 -14.25 -8.31 3.78
C ASN A 47 -13.52 -9.10 4.88
N ASN A 48 -12.87 -8.41 5.83
CA ASN A 48 -12.12 -9.03 6.92
C ASN A 48 -11.01 -10.01 6.45
N LYS A 49 -10.37 -9.74 5.31
CA LYS A 49 -9.23 -10.50 4.77
C LYS A 49 -7.91 -10.01 5.38
N ILE A 50 -7.75 -10.24 6.67
CA ILE A 50 -6.61 -9.77 7.45
C ILE A 50 -5.79 -10.96 7.96
N LYS A 51 -4.47 -10.90 7.81
CA LYS A 51 -3.55 -11.97 8.24
C LYS A 51 -2.34 -11.40 8.96
N GLN A 52 -1.91 -12.06 10.03
CA GLN A 52 -0.69 -11.68 10.72
C GLN A 52 0.53 -11.87 9.80
N LEU A 53 1.41 -10.87 9.78
CA LEU A 53 2.68 -10.89 9.08
C LEU A 53 3.83 -11.10 10.06
N THR A 54 4.81 -11.86 9.63
CA THR A 54 6.01 -12.19 10.40
C THR A 54 7.25 -11.81 9.60
N ARG A 55 8.43 -11.94 10.21
CA ARG A 55 9.70 -11.75 9.49
C ARG A 55 9.81 -12.65 8.26
N TYR A 56 9.22 -13.85 8.31
CA TYR A 56 9.24 -14.81 7.21
C TYR A 56 8.20 -14.48 6.13
N SER A 57 7.04 -13.91 6.47
CA SER A 57 6.03 -13.58 5.46
C SER A 57 6.49 -12.52 4.45
N VAL A 58 7.56 -11.77 4.77
CA VAL A 58 8.15 -10.75 3.90
C VAL A 58 9.59 -11.09 3.47
N SER A 59 10.03 -12.34 3.62
CA SER A 59 11.30 -12.80 3.02
C SER A 59 11.19 -12.78 1.50
N ASP A 60 12.29 -12.45 0.81
CA ASP A 60 12.37 -12.41 -0.67
C ASP A 60 11.35 -11.49 -1.36
N MET A 61 10.82 -10.51 -0.64
CA MET A 61 9.87 -9.52 -1.19
C MET A 61 10.56 -8.27 -1.76
N ILE A 62 11.82 -8.01 -1.40
CA ILE A 62 12.50 -6.76 -1.75
C ILE A 62 12.71 -6.57 -3.26
N ASN A 63 12.84 -7.67 -4.01
CA ASN A 63 13.11 -7.70 -5.45
C ASN A 63 11.90 -8.19 -6.27
N ARG A 64 10.69 -8.24 -5.68
CA ARG A 64 9.47 -8.67 -6.38
C ARG A 64 8.62 -7.47 -6.77
N GLY A 65 8.22 -7.40 -8.04
CA GLY A 65 7.25 -6.42 -8.53
C GLY A 65 5.84 -6.60 -7.95
N GLY A 66 4.98 -5.60 -8.15
CA GLY A 66 3.61 -5.58 -7.67
C GLY A 66 3.48 -5.55 -6.14
N THR A 67 2.37 -6.10 -5.64
CA THR A 67 2.05 -6.25 -4.21
C THR A 67 1.53 -7.65 -3.88
N PHE A 68 2.17 -8.37 -2.96
CA PHE A 68 1.75 -9.71 -2.55
C PHE A 68 0.46 -9.70 -1.70
N LEU A 69 0.10 -8.55 -1.13
CA LEU A 69 -1.19 -8.35 -0.46
C LEU A 69 -2.32 -8.14 -1.49
N GLY A 70 -1.98 -7.88 -2.75
CA GLY A 70 -2.95 -7.47 -3.75
C GLY A 70 -3.44 -6.03 -3.54
N SER A 71 -4.18 -5.54 -4.52
CA SER A 71 -4.84 -4.25 -4.46
C SER A 71 -6.16 -4.35 -5.20
N ALA A 72 -7.17 -3.64 -4.71
CA ALA A 72 -8.46 -3.56 -5.37
C ALA A 72 -9.02 -2.14 -5.34
N ARG A 73 -9.70 -1.76 -6.42
CA ARG A 73 -10.51 -0.53 -6.45
C ARG A 73 -11.81 -0.80 -5.70
N PHE A 74 -12.12 0.02 -4.70
CA PHE A 74 -13.31 -0.14 -3.88
C PHE A 74 -14.01 1.21 -3.66
N SER A 75 -14.81 1.62 -4.64
CA SER A 75 -15.52 2.91 -4.64
C SER A 75 -16.50 3.06 -3.48
N ASP A 76 -17.04 1.94 -2.98
CA ASP A 76 -17.93 1.90 -1.83
C ASP A 76 -17.27 2.42 -0.55
N PHE A 77 -15.94 2.45 -0.46
CA PHE A 77 -15.24 3.05 0.67
C PHE A 77 -15.51 4.56 0.85
N LYS A 78 -16.06 5.23 -0.18
CA LYS A 78 -16.54 6.62 -0.08
C LYS A 78 -17.78 6.77 0.80
N LYS A 79 -18.50 5.68 1.08
CA LYS A 79 -19.70 5.68 1.92
C LYS A 79 -19.33 5.62 3.42
N PRO A 80 -19.84 6.52 4.27
CA PRO A 80 -19.53 6.53 5.71
C PRO A 80 -19.83 5.20 6.42
N GLU A 81 -20.94 4.55 6.08
CA GLU A 81 -21.33 3.26 6.67
C GLU A 81 -20.33 2.13 6.37
N VAL A 82 -19.69 2.18 5.20
CA VAL A 82 -18.66 1.22 4.80
C VAL A 82 -17.39 1.46 5.60
N ARG A 83 -17.00 2.71 5.82
CA ARG A 83 -15.85 3.08 6.66
C ARG A 83 -16.07 2.72 8.13
N ALA A 84 -17.28 2.95 8.64
CA ALA A 84 -17.65 2.56 10.00
C ALA A 84 -17.50 1.05 10.20
N LYS A 85 -17.98 0.24 9.24
CA LYS A 85 -17.77 -1.21 9.28
C LYS A 85 -16.28 -1.59 9.25
N CYS A 86 -15.48 -0.93 8.41
CA CYS A 86 -14.04 -1.17 8.35
C CYS A 86 -13.32 -0.83 9.67
N ALA A 87 -13.72 0.27 10.30
CA ALA A 87 -13.23 0.67 11.62
C ALA A 87 -13.59 -0.38 12.69
N GLU A 88 -14.82 -0.91 12.69
CA GLU A 88 -15.20 -2.01 13.59
C GLU A 88 -14.37 -3.27 13.36
N ILE A 89 -14.06 -3.60 12.11
CA ILE A 89 -13.18 -4.74 11.79
C ILE A 89 -11.78 -4.50 12.37
N LEU A 90 -11.19 -3.32 12.19
CA LEU A 90 -9.89 -2.99 12.78
C LEU A 90 -9.91 -3.12 14.32
N ARG A 91 -10.97 -2.61 14.98
CA ARG A 91 -11.17 -2.75 16.43
C ARG A 91 -11.27 -4.21 16.85
N SER A 92 -11.98 -5.04 16.08
CA SER A 92 -12.16 -6.47 16.39
C SER A 92 -10.84 -7.26 16.38
N HIS A 93 -9.85 -6.81 15.59
CA HIS A 93 -8.50 -7.36 15.56
C HIS A 93 -7.53 -6.70 16.55
N ASN A 94 -8.01 -5.73 17.34
CA ASN A 94 -7.19 -4.88 18.22
C ASN A 94 -6.06 -4.16 17.46
N ILE A 95 -6.30 -3.76 16.21
CA ILE A 95 -5.37 -2.94 15.43
C ILE A 95 -5.47 -1.50 15.94
N ASP A 96 -4.34 -0.87 16.21
CA ASP A 96 -4.27 0.49 16.77
C ASP A 96 -3.95 1.55 15.72
N ALA A 97 -3.27 1.18 14.63
CA ALA A 97 -2.84 2.10 13.58
C ALA A 97 -2.77 1.42 12.20
N LEU A 98 -2.81 2.22 11.14
CA LEU A 98 -2.80 1.73 9.77
C LEU A 98 -1.72 2.41 8.92
N VAL A 99 -0.96 1.62 8.16
CA VAL A 99 -0.07 2.12 7.11
C VAL A 99 -0.70 1.83 5.75
N VAL A 100 -0.90 2.87 4.96
CA VAL A 100 -1.54 2.80 3.64
C VAL A 100 -0.51 3.14 2.57
N ILE A 101 -0.29 2.21 1.64
CA ILE A 101 0.64 2.38 0.53
C ILE A 101 -0.18 2.53 -0.75
N GLY A 102 -0.06 3.67 -1.43
CA GLY A 102 -0.84 3.97 -2.63
C GLY A 102 -0.74 5.44 -3.05
N GLY A 103 -1.67 5.88 -3.89
CA GLY A 103 -1.78 7.28 -4.33
C GLY A 103 -2.83 8.10 -3.55
N ASP A 104 -3.20 9.26 -4.08
CA ASP A 104 -4.10 10.24 -3.43
C ASP A 104 -5.46 9.66 -3.04
N GLY A 105 -6.05 8.82 -3.91
CA GLY A 105 -7.32 8.15 -3.61
C GLY A 105 -7.22 7.25 -2.38
N SER A 106 -6.07 6.61 -2.19
CA SER A 106 -5.79 5.78 -1.02
C SER A 106 -5.61 6.62 0.23
N TYR A 107 -4.96 7.79 0.11
CA TYR A 107 -4.77 8.74 1.20
C TYR A 107 -6.08 9.35 1.68
N MET A 108 -7.03 9.59 0.78
CA MET A 108 -8.36 10.06 1.17
C MET A 108 -9.06 9.07 2.11
N GLY A 109 -8.98 7.76 1.82
CA GLY A 109 -9.52 6.74 2.71
C GLY A 109 -8.84 6.72 4.08
N ALA A 110 -7.51 6.90 4.12
CA ALA A 110 -6.71 6.94 5.33
C ALA A 110 -7.04 8.16 6.21
N LYS A 111 -7.19 9.33 5.57
CA LYS A 111 -7.62 10.57 6.20
C LYS A 111 -8.99 10.41 6.85
N LEU A 112 -9.97 9.89 6.12
CA LEU A 112 -11.33 9.71 6.64
C LEU A 112 -11.38 8.71 7.80
N LEU A 113 -10.62 7.61 7.75
CA LEU A 113 -10.49 6.70 8.90
C LEU A 113 -9.93 7.39 10.15
N THR A 114 -8.98 8.31 9.95
CA THR A 114 -8.39 9.09 11.05
C THR A 114 -9.42 10.07 11.62
N GLU A 115 -10.04 10.89 10.77
CA GLU A 115 -10.96 11.95 11.18
C GLU A 115 -12.27 11.42 11.77
N GLU A 116 -12.84 10.37 11.19
CA GLU A 116 -14.18 9.87 11.56
C GLU A 116 -14.14 8.81 12.67
N HIS A 117 -13.03 8.08 12.80
CA HIS A 117 -12.96 6.90 13.65
C HIS A 117 -11.74 6.85 14.57
N GLY A 118 -10.86 7.85 14.51
CA GLY A 118 -9.72 8.00 15.41
C GLY A 118 -8.57 7.02 15.14
N PHE A 119 -8.54 6.39 13.96
CA PHE A 119 -7.46 5.49 13.58
C PHE A 119 -6.28 6.28 13.00
N PRO A 120 -5.14 6.40 13.69
CA PRO A 120 -3.97 7.06 13.13
C PRO A 120 -3.49 6.31 11.88
N CYS A 121 -3.48 7.01 10.75
CA CYS A 121 -3.03 6.47 9.48
C CYS A 121 -1.76 7.17 8.98
N VAL A 122 -0.85 6.40 8.39
CA VAL A 122 0.34 6.90 7.69
C VAL A 122 0.27 6.51 6.22
N GLY A 123 0.44 7.49 5.33
CA GLY A 123 0.48 7.28 3.88
C GLY A 123 1.91 7.13 3.36
N LEU A 124 2.15 6.16 2.47
CA LEU A 124 3.39 6.04 1.69
C LEU A 124 3.06 6.11 0.18
N PRO A 125 3.78 6.95 -0.59
CA PRO A 125 3.39 7.26 -1.96
C PRO A 125 3.79 6.13 -2.91
N GLY A 126 2.84 5.25 -3.23
CA GLY A 126 3.02 4.12 -4.14
C GLY A 126 2.26 4.34 -5.44
N THR A 127 2.94 4.89 -6.44
CA THR A 127 2.42 5.13 -7.80
C THR A 127 3.59 5.30 -8.77
N ILE A 128 3.38 4.94 -10.04
CA ILE A 128 4.35 5.16 -11.11
C ILE A 128 4.29 6.57 -11.70
N ASP A 129 3.20 7.31 -11.43
CA ASP A 129 2.89 8.58 -12.13
C ASP A 129 3.66 9.79 -11.55
N ASN A 130 4.27 9.64 -10.38
CA ASN A 130 4.95 10.72 -9.64
C ASN A 130 4.10 11.98 -9.39
N ASP A 131 2.83 11.78 -9.09
CA ASP A 131 1.81 12.82 -8.99
C ASP A 131 1.30 13.08 -7.56
N VAL A 132 1.91 12.45 -6.54
CA VAL A 132 1.55 12.66 -5.14
C VAL A 132 2.25 13.90 -4.59
N ALA A 133 1.47 14.90 -4.18
CA ALA A 133 2.01 16.15 -3.64
C ALA A 133 2.78 15.94 -2.33
N GLY A 134 3.88 16.69 -2.15
CA GLY A 134 4.68 16.70 -0.92
C GLY A 134 5.85 15.70 -0.90
N THR A 135 6.13 15.03 -2.02
CA THR A 135 7.36 14.26 -2.25
C THR A 135 7.92 14.60 -3.62
N ASP A 136 9.25 14.58 -3.76
CA ASP A 136 9.90 14.74 -5.07
C ASP A 136 9.72 13.48 -5.94
N TYR A 137 9.66 12.32 -5.29
CA TYR A 137 9.56 11.01 -5.93
C TYR A 137 8.55 10.08 -5.25
N THR A 138 7.83 9.30 -6.05
CA THR A 138 6.93 8.23 -5.61
C THR A 138 7.55 6.85 -5.84
N ILE A 139 7.19 5.89 -4.98
CA ILE A 139 7.65 4.50 -5.08
C ILE A 139 7.07 3.90 -6.37
N GLY A 140 7.97 3.53 -7.28
CA GLY A 140 7.67 2.90 -8.57
C GLY A 140 7.95 3.78 -9.78
N TYR A 141 8.04 5.10 -9.60
CA TYR A 141 8.33 6.04 -10.70
C TYR A 141 9.62 5.68 -11.45
N GLN A 142 10.74 5.53 -10.73
CA GLN A 142 12.04 5.25 -11.34
C GLN A 142 12.05 3.93 -12.12
N THR A 143 11.42 2.88 -11.59
CA THR A 143 11.34 1.58 -12.29
C THR A 143 10.46 1.69 -13.55
N ALA A 144 9.38 2.47 -13.51
CA ALA A 144 8.56 2.72 -14.69
C ALA A 144 9.31 3.54 -15.75
N LEU A 145 10.09 4.54 -15.34
CA LEU A 145 10.95 5.32 -16.23
C LEU A 145 11.98 4.44 -16.92
N GLU A 146 12.70 3.59 -16.18
CA GLU A 146 13.67 2.64 -16.73
C GLU A 146 13.02 1.69 -17.75
N THR A 147 11.82 1.18 -17.44
CA THR A 147 11.05 0.34 -18.36
C THR A 147 10.67 1.09 -19.65
N ALA A 148 10.27 2.35 -19.53
CA ALA A 148 9.92 3.17 -20.69
C ALA A 148 11.14 3.49 -21.57
N VAL A 149 12.29 3.80 -20.96
CA VAL A 149 13.55 4.04 -21.68
C VAL A 149 13.97 2.79 -22.43
N GLU A 150 13.92 1.61 -21.81
CA GLU A 150 14.24 0.34 -22.48
C GLU A 150 13.33 0.09 -23.70
N ALA A 151 12.04 0.39 -23.57
CA ALA A 151 11.10 0.26 -24.69
C ALA A 151 11.42 1.23 -25.84
N ILE A 152 11.78 2.49 -25.51
CA ILE A 152 12.18 3.50 -26.50
C ILE A 152 13.45 3.07 -27.24
N ASP A 153 14.44 2.52 -26.54
CA ASP A 153 15.68 2.04 -27.17
C ASP A 153 15.38 0.92 -28.18
N ARG A 154 14.51 -0.03 -27.82
CA ARG A 154 14.07 -1.10 -28.74
C ARG A 154 13.33 -0.56 -29.96
N LEU A 155 12.48 0.45 -29.78
CA LEU A 155 11.77 1.11 -30.89
C LEU A 155 12.75 1.84 -31.81
N ARG A 156 13.76 2.51 -31.24
CA ARG A 156 14.74 3.28 -32.00
C ARG A 156 15.55 2.40 -32.96
N ASP A 157 15.97 1.22 -32.55
CA ASP A 157 16.77 0.32 -33.39
C ASP A 157 16.01 -0.11 -34.66
N THR A 158 14.74 -0.49 -34.51
CA THR A 158 13.92 -0.89 -35.67
C THR A 158 13.51 0.31 -36.53
N SER A 159 13.17 1.46 -35.93
CA SER A 159 12.81 2.68 -36.67
C SER A 159 14.00 3.36 -37.37
N SER A 160 15.23 3.06 -36.96
CA SER A 160 16.43 3.54 -37.66
C SER A 160 16.78 2.66 -38.88
N SER A 161 16.28 1.42 -38.90
CA SER A 161 16.56 0.46 -39.96
C SER A 161 15.58 0.58 -41.14
N HIS A 162 14.32 0.97 -40.87
CA HIS A 162 13.22 1.13 -41.83
C HIS A 162 12.28 2.24 -41.39
#